data_AF-A0A6M3KQ23-F1
#
_entry.id   AF-A0A6M3KQ23-F1
#
_cell.length_a   1.000
_cell.length_b   1.000
_cell.length_c   1.000
_cell.angle_alpha   90.00
_cell.angle_beta   90.00
_cell.angle_gamma   90.00
#
_symmetry.space_group_name_H-M   'P 1'
#
loop_
_entity.id
_entity.type
_entity.pdbx_description
1 polymer ?
#
loop_
_entity_poly.entity_id
_entity_poly.type
_entity_poly.pdbx_seq_one_letter_code
_entity_poly.pdbx_strand_id
1 'polypeptide(L)'
;MKFGDYTIEGYENVCAFERKASQLEIYKNLNESHDRIRQAKAFRRLKASCDFPYILIEASPTELLTNNPKIKFPELVCHRLALALAKYGLHALFIPWKSRNANTRRKVGTLMAHIMLACILKKTFEAFPIQILEDN
;
A
#
# COMPACT_ATOMS: atom_id res chain seq x y z
N MET A 1 -5.30 15.80 5.30
CA MET A 1 -4.99 14.52 5.97
C MET A 1 -3.58 14.60 6.57
N LYS A 2 -3.34 14.06 7.78
CA LYS A 2 -2.05 14.22 8.49
C LYS A 2 -0.96 13.22 8.04
N PHE A 3 -1.36 12.04 7.54
CA PHE A 3 -0.50 10.98 7.02
C PHE A 3 -1.33 10.04 6.13
N GLY A 4 -0.67 9.34 5.20
CA GLY A 4 -1.34 8.48 4.21
C GLY A 4 -2.11 9.27 3.13
N ASP A 5 -2.44 8.58 2.06
CA ASP A 5 -3.25 9.07 0.93
C ASP A 5 -4.73 8.66 1.06
N TYR A 6 -5.01 7.51 1.68
CA TYR A 6 -6.37 6.99 1.84
C TYR A 6 -6.62 6.44 3.25
N THR A 7 -7.81 6.74 3.79
CA THR A 7 -8.30 6.28 5.09
C THR A 7 -9.82 6.32 5.12
N ILE A 8 -10.42 5.70 6.13
CA ILE A 8 -11.81 5.96 6.54
C ILE A 8 -11.82 7.14 7.51
N GLU A 9 -12.73 8.08 7.31
CA GLU A 9 -12.95 9.24 8.18
C GLU A 9 -13.32 8.80 9.60
N GLY A 10 -12.67 9.39 10.60
CA GLY A 10 -12.84 9.03 12.02
C GLY A 10 -12.08 7.77 12.47
N TYR A 11 -11.39 7.08 11.54
CA TYR A 11 -10.58 5.89 11.82
C TYR A 11 -9.15 6.02 11.28
N GLU A 12 -8.64 7.25 11.17
CA GLU A 12 -7.34 7.53 10.56
C GLU A 12 -6.17 6.86 11.28
N ASN A 13 -6.30 6.67 12.59
CA ASN A 13 -5.30 5.99 13.41
C ASN A 13 -5.39 4.46 13.35
N VAL A 14 -6.37 3.88 12.66
CA VAL A 14 -6.51 2.43 12.57
C VAL A 14 -5.83 1.90 11.31
N CYS A 15 -6.27 2.33 10.14
CA CYS A 15 -5.75 1.84 8.86
C CYS A 15 -5.62 2.99 7.87
N ALA A 16 -4.42 3.16 7.33
CA ALA A 16 -4.14 4.16 6.32
C ALA A 16 -3.26 3.58 5.22
N PHE A 17 -3.55 3.96 3.98
CA PHE A 17 -2.79 3.57 2.80
C PHE A 17 -1.97 4.74 2.31
N GLU A 18 -0.70 4.49 2.00
CA GLU A 18 0.18 5.37 1.23
C GLU A 18 0.35 4.78 -0.17
N ARG A 19 0.15 5.56 -1.22
CA ARG A 19 0.19 5.11 -2.61
C ARG A 19 1.57 5.28 -3.23
N LYS A 20 1.97 4.29 -4.04
CA LYS A 20 3.15 4.34 -4.93
C LYS A 20 2.75 3.85 -6.31
N ALA A 21 2.83 4.74 -7.28
CA ALA A 21 2.19 4.63 -8.59
C ALA A 21 2.99 3.88 -9.65
N SER A 22 4.28 3.63 -9.43
CA SER A 22 5.15 3.02 -10.45
C SER A 22 6.45 2.47 -9.89
N GLN A 23 7.06 1.56 -10.66
CA GLN A 23 8.42 1.08 -10.45
C GLN A 23 9.43 2.24 -10.32
N LEU A 24 9.32 3.28 -11.16
CA LEU A 24 10.21 4.44 -11.12
C LEU A 24 10.05 5.27 -9.85
N GLU A 25 8.81 5.51 -9.41
CA GLU A 25 8.55 6.21 -8.15
C GLU A 25 9.15 5.46 -6.96
N ILE A 26 8.94 4.13 -6.92
CA ILE A 26 9.50 3.28 -5.86
C ILE A 26 11.04 3.33 -5.90
N TYR A 27 11.63 3.22 -7.09
CA TYR A 27 13.08 3.31 -7.26
C TYR A 27 13.63 4.62 -6.69
N LYS A 28 13.07 5.76 -7.09
CA LYS A 28 13.49 7.09 -6.62
C LYS A 28 13.37 7.22 -5.10
N ASN A 29 12.18 6.92 -4.58
CA ASN A 29 11.86 7.06 -3.17
C ASN A 29 12.67 6.12 -2.26
N LEU A 30 13.30 5.06 -2.79
CA LEU A 30 14.07 4.11 -1.98
C LEU A 30 15.58 4.13 -2.24
N ASN A 31 16.03 4.67 -3.38
CA ASN A 31 17.45 4.63 -3.76
C ASN A 31 18.10 6.02 -3.83
N GLU A 32 17.39 7.05 -4.31
CA GLU A 32 17.95 8.40 -4.46
C GLU A 32 18.07 9.09 -3.09
N SER A 33 19.22 9.70 -2.80
CA SER A 33 19.60 10.14 -1.45
C SER A 33 18.57 11.07 -0.79
N HIS A 34 18.12 12.10 -1.52
CA HIS A 34 17.16 13.08 -1.03
C HIS A 34 15.77 12.46 -0.82
N ASP A 35 15.23 11.78 -1.85
CA ASP A 35 13.89 11.20 -1.80
C ASP A 35 13.80 10.06 -0.78
N ARG A 36 14.87 9.27 -0.61
CA ARG A 36 14.96 8.20 0.39
C ARG A 36 14.82 8.71 1.81
N ILE A 37 15.42 9.84 2.16
CA ILE A 37 15.28 10.41 3.51
C ILE A 37 13.84 10.87 3.74
N ARG A 38 13.24 11.54 2.75
CA ARG A 38 11.83 11.96 2.82
C ARG A 38 10.89 10.76 2.97
N GLN A 39 11.09 9.73 2.16
CA GLN A 39 10.26 8.52 2.20
C GLN A 39 10.40 7.78 3.54
N ALA A 40 11.62 7.67 4.07
CA ALA A 40 11.85 7.09 5.39
C ALA A 40 11.10 7.85 6.50
N LYS A 41 11.08 9.19 6.45
CA LYS A 41 10.29 10.01 7.39
C LYS A 41 8.78 9.76 7.23
N ALA A 42 8.29 9.68 5.99
CA ALA A 42 6.89 9.38 5.72
C ALA A 42 6.48 8.01 6.27
N PHE A 43 7.28 6.97 6.03
CA PHE A 43 7.02 5.62 6.56
C PHE A 43 7.06 5.55 8.08
N ARG A 44 8.03 6.20 8.74
CA ARG A 44 8.05 6.27 10.20
C ARG A 44 6.80 6.97 10.75
N ARG A 45 6.40 8.09 10.13
CA ARG A 45 5.20 8.81 10.54
C ARG A 45 3.95 7.96 10.34
N LEU A 46 3.82 7.29 9.20
CA LEU A 46 2.69 6.40 8.91
C LEU A 46 2.61 5.28 9.96
N LYS A 47 3.72 4.56 10.20
CA LYS A 47 3.76 3.49 11.21
C LYS A 47 3.47 3.97 12.63
N ALA A 48 3.94 5.17 12.99
CA ALA A 48 3.71 5.73 14.32
C ALA A 48 2.27 6.27 14.50
N SER A 49 1.58 6.56 13.41
CA SER A 49 0.28 7.24 13.45
C SER A 49 -0.90 6.30 13.17
N CYS A 50 -0.66 5.08 12.67
CA CYS A 50 -1.71 4.08 12.54
C CYS A 50 -1.27 2.65 12.88
N ASP A 51 -2.23 1.84 13.33
CA ASP A 51 -2.00 0.46 13.76
C ASP A 51 -1.67 -0.45 12.57
N PHE A 52 -2.40 -0.28 11.46
CA PHE A 52 -2.32 -1.08 10.24
C PHE A 52 -1.91 -0.20 9.04
N PRO A 53 -0.63 0.15 8.93
CA PRO A 53 -0.13 0.91 7.79
C PRO A 53 -0.02 0.02 6.55
N TYR A 54 -0.56 0.49 5.43
CA TYR A 54 -0.47 -0.17 4.13
C TYR A 54 0.25 0.70 3.10
N ILE A 55 0.97 0.05 2.18
CA ILE A 55 1.43 0.65 0.93
C ILE A 55 0.61 0.08 -0.22
N LEU A 56 -0.11 0.94 -0.93
CA LEU A 56 -0.73 0.59 -2.20
C LEU A 56 0.30 0.68 -3.31
N ILE A 57 0.63 -0.46 -3.91
CA ILE A 57 1.60 -0.56 -4.99
C ILE A 57 0.85 -0.74 -6.29
N GLU A 58 0.79 0.33 -7.08
CA GLU A 58 0.18 0.31 -8.40
C GLU A 58 1.16 -0.20 -9.45
N ALA A 59 1.62 -1.43 -9.24
CA ALA A 59 2.45 -2.17 -10.16
C ALA A 59 2.25 -3.66 -9.86
N SER A 60 2.03 -4.44 -10.89
CA SER A 60 2.14 -5.89 -10.80
C SER A 60 3.59 -6.31 -10.53
N PRO A 61 3.82 -7.49 -9.94
CA PRO A 61 5.17 -8.03 -9.79
C PRO A 61 5.94 -8.09 -11.12
N THR A 62 5.26 -8.42 -12.22
CA THR A 62 5.83 -8.41 -13.58
C THR A 62 6.33 -7.02 -13.98
N GLU A 63 5.56 -5.96 -13.71
CA GLU A 63 5.97 -4.59 -14.03
C GLU A 63 7.15 -4.13 -13.19
N LEU A 64 7.20 -4.52 -11.92
CA LEU A 64 8.32 -4.18 -11.03
C LEU A 64 9.65 -4.82 -11.46
N LEU A 65 9.57 -5.97 -12.13
CA LEU A 65 10.73 -6.72 -12.64
C LEU A 65 11.02 -6.46 -14.12
N THR A 66 10.21 -5.62 -14.78
CA THR A 66 10.44 -5.27 -16.19
C THR A 66 11.61 -4.29 -16.30
N ASN A 67 12.45 -4.49 -17.33
CA ASN A 67 13.55 -3.57 -17.63
C ASN A 67 13.03 -2.17 -17.95
N ASN A 68 13.70 -1.16 -17.39
CA ASN A 68 13.36 0.24 -17.60
C ASN A 68 14.64 1.02 -17.97
N PRO A 69 14.62 1.91 -18.97
CA PRO A 69 15.82 2.69 -19.35
C PRO A 69 16.45 3.47 -18.18
N LYS A 70 15.66 3.82 -17.17
CA LYS A 70 16.11 4.57 -15.97
C LYS A 70 16.50 3.67 -14.79
N ILE A 71 16.24 2.36 -14.87
CA ILE A 71 16.46 1.41 -13.77
C ILE A 71 17.24 0.22 -14.32
N LYS A 72 18.56 0.23 -14.08
CA LYS A 72 19.48 -0.79 -14.59
C LYS A 72 19.27 -2.17 -13.96
N PHE A 73 18.74 -2.22 -12.73
CA PHE A 73 18.54 -3.44 -11.95
C PHE A 73 17.14 -3.45 -11.31
N PRO A 74 16.10 -3.95 -12.03
CA PRO A 74 14.74 -4.02 -11.50
C PRO A 74 14.62 -4.78 -10.17
N GLU A 75 15.42 -5.83 -9.99
CA GLU A 75 15.46 -6.65 -8.78
C GLU A 75 15.85 -5.83 -7.55
N LEU A 76 16.69 -4.80 -7.72
CA LEU A 76 17.05 -3.87 -6.66
C LEU A 76 15.82 -3.11 -6.15
N VAL A 77 14.87 -2.77 -7.03
CA VAL A 77 13.61 -2.11 -6.64
C VAL A 77 12.81 -3.00 -5.71
N CYS A 78 12.60 -4.25 -6.11
CA CYS A 78 11.87 -5.25 -5.34
C CYS A 78 12.54 -5.53 -3.99
N HIS A 79 13.87 -5.70 -3.99
CA HIS A 79 14.64 -5.94 -2.77
C HIS A 79 14.54 -4.77 -1.79
N ARG A 80 14.73 -3.53 -2.27
CA ARG A 80 14.63 -2.32 -1.44
C ARG A 80 13.23 -2.10 -0.91
N LEU A 81 12.21 -2.37 -1.72
CA LEU A 81 10.82 -2.33 -1.29
C LEU A 81 10.57 -3.36 -0.18
N ALA A 82 10.97 -4.61 -0.35
CA ALA A 82 10.82 -5.66 0.67
C ALA A 82 11.51 -5.27 1.98
N LEU A 83 12.74 -4.75 1.91
CA LEU A 83 13.45 -4.22 3.08
C LEU A 83 12.69 -3.08 3.77
N ALA A 84 12.09 -2.16 2.99
CA ALA A 84 11.31 -1.06 3.57
C ALA A 84 10.04 -1.59 4.27
N LEU A 85 9.31 -2.51 3.63
CA LEU A 85 8.13 -3.13 4.23
C LEU A 85 8.46 -3.81 5.56
N ALA A 86 9.53 -4.61 5.59
CA ALA A 86 9.99 -5.29 6.80
C ALA A 86 10.47 -4.29 7.87
N LYS A 87 11.34 -3.34 7.49
CA LYS A 87 11.94 -2.38 8.42
C LYS A 87 10.93 -1.47 9.12
N TYR A 88 9.91 -1.03 8.39
CA TYR A 88 8.91 -0.09 8.90
C TYR A 88 7.60 -0.76 9.33
N GLY A 89 7.52 -2.10 9.27
CA GLY A 89 6.33 -2.86 9.66
C GLY A 89 5.10 -2.48 8.83
N LEU A 90 5.26 -2.40 7.51
CA LEU A 90 4.23 -2.00 6.55
C LEU A 90 3.65 -3.23 5.85
N HIS A 91 2.35 -3.22 5.61
CA HIS A 91 1.69 -4.17 4.73
C HIS A 91 1.71 -3.65 3.29
N ALA A 92 1.61 -4.54 2.31
CA ALA A 92 1.57 -4.17 0.89
C ALA A 92 0.32 -4.73 0.22
N LEU A 93 -0.36 -3.87 -0.55
CA LEU A 93 -1.41 -4.27 -1.48
C LEU A 93 -0.91 -3.98 -2.91
N PHE A 94 -0.61 -5.04 -3.65
CA PHE A 94 -0.23 -4.92 -5.06
C PHE A 94 -1.47 -4.92 -5.92
N ILE A 95 -1.56 -3.97 -6.84
CA ILE A 95 -2.61 -3.93 -7.85
C ILE A 95 -1.98 -3.86 -9.24
N PRO A 96 -2.45 -4.66 -10.21
CA PRO A 96 -1.98 -4.57 -11.58
C PRO A 96 -2.48 -3.25 -12.18
N TRP A 97 -1.58 -2.29 -12.39
CA TRP A 97 -1.96 -0.95 -12.80
C TRP A 97 -1.48 -0.64 -14.21
N LYS A 98 -2.31 -0.98 -15.19
CA LYS A 98 -2.11 -0.57 -16.60
C LYS A 98 -3.18 0.36 -17.15
N SER A 99 -4.17 0.75 -16.35
CA SER A 99 -5.35 1.40 -16.91
C SER A 99 -5.88 2.52 -16.03
N ARG A 100 -5.95 3.74 -16.59
CA ARG A 100 -6.72 4.88 -16.04
C ARG A 100 -8.24 4.65 -16.14
N ASN A 101 -8.70 3.41 -16.19
CA ASN A 101 -10.11 3.05 -16.25
C ASN A 101 -10.79 3.31 -14.90
N ALA A 102 -11.87 4.07 -14.92
CA ALA A 102 -12.65 4.43 -13.73
C ALA A 102 -13.22 3.20 -13.01
N ASN A 103 -13.62 2.16 -13.75
CA ASN A 103 -14.12 0.91 -13.19
C ASN A 103 -13.03 0.17 -12.40
N THR A 104 -11.80 0.10 -12.93
CA THR A 104 -10.66 -0.51 -12.22
C THR A 104 -10.37 0.25 -10.93
N ARG A 105 -10.36 1.58 -10.97
CA ARG A 105 -10.18 2.41 -9.75
C ARG A 105 -11.27 2.15 -8.73
N ARG A 106 -12.53 2.03 -9.16
CA ARG A 106 -13.65 1.73 -8.27
C ARG A 106 -13.45 0.37 -7.59
N LYS A 107 -13.09 -0.68 -8.34
CA LYS A 107 -12.82 -2.02 -7.80
C LYS A 107 -11.68 -2.02 -6.78
N VAL A 108 -10.60 -1.31 -7.07
CA VAL A 108 -9.46 -1.14 -6.14
C VAL A 108 -9.90 -0.41 -4.88
N GLY A 109 -10.62 0.71 -5.02
CA GLY A 109 -11.15 1.47 -3.90
C GLY A 109 -12.10 0.64 -3.03
N THR A 110 -12.96 -0.18 -3.65
CA THR A 110 -13.81 -1.14 -2.93
C THR A 110 -12.98 -2.13 -2.12
N LEU A 111 -11.98 -2.78 -2.71
CA LEU A 111 -11.10 -3.70 -1.99
C LEU A 111 -10.38 -3.01 -0.83
N MET A 112 -9.84 -1.82 -1.05
CA MET A 112 -9.17 -1.02 0.00
C MET A 112 -10.13 -0.71 1.14
N ALA A 113 -11.36 -0.31 0.85
CA ALA A 113 -12.38 -0.03 1.86
C ALA A 113 -12.69 -1.29 2.71
N HIS A 114 -12.85 -2.45 2.08
CA HIS A 114 -13.04 -3.72 2.80
C HIS A 114 -11.84 -4.07 3.70
N ILE A 115 -10.61 -3.84 3.25
CA ILE A 115 -9.41 -4.06 4.07
C ILE A 115 -9.39 -3.09 5.27
N MET A 116 -9.68 -1.81 5.05
CA MET A 116 -9.75 -0.81 6.14
C MET A 116 -10.82 -1.19 7.16
N LEU A 117 -12.02 -1.56 6.71
CA LEU A 117 -13.10 -2.04 7.56
C LEU A 117 -12.69 -3.28 8.35
N ALA A 118 -12.04 -4.26 7.71
CA ALA A 118 -11.53 -5.44 8.41
C ALA A 118 -10.52 -5.08 9.51
N CYS A 119 -9.64 -4.09 9.26
CA CYS A 119 -8.69 -3.60 10.27
C CYS A 119 -9.39 -2.90 11.45
N ILE A 120 -10.47 -2.16 11.18
CA ILE A 120 -11.32 -1.53 12.22
C ILE A 120 -12.00 -2.61 13.06
N LEU A 121 -12.66 -3.54 12.39
CA LEU A 121 -13.46 -4.60 12.99
C LEU A 121 -12.62 -5.66 13.72
N LYS A 122 -11.34 -5.82 13.37
CA LYS A 122 -10.41 -6.72 14.06
C LYS A 122 -10.32 -6.45 15.57
N LYS A 123 -10.55 -5.21 16.02
CA LYS A 123 -10.58 -4.88 17.45
C LYS A 123 -11.89 -5.27 18.14
N THR A 124 -12.92 -5.56 17.37
CA THR A 124 -14.29 -5.78 17.84
C THR A 124 -14.67 -7.26 17.81
N PHE A 125 -14.17 -8.03 16.84
CA PHE A 125 -14.51 -9.44 16.67
C PHE A 125 -13.34 -10.36 17.00
N GLU A 126 -13.59 -11.34 17.87
CA GLU A 126 -12.63 -12.40 18.19
C GLU A 126 -12.51 -13.45 17.06
N ALA A 127 -13.57 -13.63 16.28
CA ALA A 127 -13.62 -14.52 15.12
C ALA A 127 -14.40 -13.86 13.97
N PHE A 128 -14.11 -14.26 12.72
CA PHE A 128 -14.83 -13.73 11.56
C PHE A 128 -16.33 -14.09 11.66
N PRO A 129 -17.24 -13.11 11.57
CA PRO A 129 -18.66 -13.41 11.46
C PRO A 129 -18.89 -14.12 10.12
N ILE A 130 -19.26 -15.39 10.17
CA ILE A 130 -19.66 -16.14 8.96
C ILE A 130 -21.06 -15.65 8.60
N GLN A 131 -21.15 -14.73 7.64
CA GLN A 131 -22.40 -14.58 6.89
C GLN A 131 -22.53 -15.82 6.01
N ILE A 132 -23.38 -16.75 6.43
CA ILE A 132 -23.93 -17.75 5.53
C ILE A 132 -24.77 -16.94 4.55
N LEU A 133 -24.24 -16.71 3.35
CA LEU A 133 -25.07 -16.29 2.24
C LEU A 133 -25.95 -17.50 1.95
N GLU A 134 -27.17 -17.49 2.49
CA GLU A 134 -28.19 -18.44 2.07
C GLU A 134 -28.42 -18.20 0.59
N ASP A 135 -28.11 -19.23 -0.22
CA ASP A 135 -28.38 -19.26 -1.65
C ASP A 135 -29.91 -19.08 -1.84
N ASN A 136 -30.32 -17.88 -2.22
CA ASN A 136 -31.66 -17.62 -2.77
C ASN A 136 -31.62 -17.76 -4.29
#